data_AF-A0A7Y2J9G9-F1
#
_entry.id   AF-A0A7Y2J9G9-F1
#
_cell.length_a   1.000
_cell.length_b   1.000
_cell.length_c   1.000
_cell.angle_alpha   90.00
_cell.angle_beta   90.00
_cell.angle_gamma   90.00
#
_symmetry.space_group_name_H-M   'P 1'
#
loop_
_entity.id
_entity.type
_entity.pdbx_description
1 polymer ?
#
loop_
_entity_poly.entity_id
_entity_poly.type
_entity_poly.pdbx_seq_one_letter_code
_entity_poly.pdbx_strand_id
1 'polypeptide(L)' 'MMKGLTVLILNLIQDSDIEKKLDEAPDNAYSIGVLIGSLLPFILLVVAAYLIFRYQKRRMNEKEFD' A
#
# COMPACT_ATOMS: atom_id res chain seq x y z
N MET A 1 13.22 -13.56 16.27
CA MET A 1 11.98 -12.83 16.64
C MET A 1 11.48 -11.89 15.53
N MET A 2 12.33 -11.31 14.67
CA MET A 2 11.93 -10.36 13.60
C MET A 2 11.44 -11.01 12.29
N LYS A 3 11.62 -12.33 12.12
CA LYS A 3 11.32 -13.05 10.86
C LYS A 3 9.82 -13.06 10.51
N GLY A 4 8.93 -13.03 11.49
CA GLY A 4 7.48 -13.05 11.26
C GLY A 4 6.98 -11.80 10.53
N LEU A 5 7.52 -10.62 10.90
CA LEU A 5 7.18 -9.36 10.24
C LEU A 5 7.65 -9.35 8.77
N THR A 6 8.85 -9.84 8.51
CA THR A 6 9.40 -9.96 7.15
C THR A 6 8.54 -10.87 6.27
N VAL A 7 8.09 -12.01 6.78
CA VAL A 7 7.22 -12.94 6.05
C VAL A 7 5.85 -12.32 5.77
N LEU A 8 5.29 -11.56 6.71
CA LEU A 8 4.02 -10.84 6.54
C LEU A 8 4.10 -9.79 5.43
N ILE A 9 5.20 -9.03 5.38
CA ILE A 9 5.45 -8.05 4.32
C ILE A 9 5.63 -8.73 2.96
N LEU A 10 6.34 -9.86 2.89
CA LEU A 10 6.47 -10.62 1.63
C LEU A 10 5.12 -11.10 1.10
N ASN A 11 4.25 -11.63 1.95
CA ASN A 11 2.91 -12.08 1.55
C ASN A 11 2.03 -10.92 1.07
N LEU A 12 2.22 -9.70 1.57
CA LEU A 12 1.47 -8.53 1.14
C LEU A 12 1.86 -8.03 -0.26
N ILE A 13 3.06 -8.39 -0.73
CA ILE A 13 3.67 -7.88 -1.98
C ILE A 13 3.67 -8.97 -3.07
N GLN A 14 3.61 -10.26 -2.70
CA GLN A 14 3.54 -11.38 -3.64
C GLN A 14 2.09 -11.68 -4.03
N ASP A 15 1.61 -11.07 -5.12
CA ASP A 15 0.44 -11.57 -5.86
C ASP A 15 0.96 -12.54 -6.94
N SER A 16 0.94 -13.85 -6.65
CA SER A 16 1.44 -14.90 -7.53
C SER A 16 0.66 -15.04 -8.84
N ASP A 17 -0.54 -14.47 -8.88
CA ASP A 17 -1.52 -14.76 -9.92
C ASP A 17 -1.80 -13.53 -10.83
N ILE A 18 -1.00 -12.46 -10.71
CA ILE A 18 -1.15 -11.26 -11.57
C ILE A 18 -1.04 -11.63 -13.06
N GLU A 19 -0.07 -12.47 -13.42
CA GLU A 19 0.14 -12.88 -14.82
C GLU A 19 -1.10 -13.60 -15.37
N LYS A 20 -1.63 -14.54 -14.60
CA LYS A 20 -2.87 -15.25 -14.94
C LYS A 20 -4.08 -14.31 -15.02
N LYS A 21 -4.20 -13.34 -14.11
CA LYS A 21 -5.28 -12.34 -14.11
C LYS A 21 -5.21 -11.39 -15.31
N LEU A 22 -4.00 -11.12 -15.83
CA LEU A 22 -3.81 -10.33 -17.03
C LEU A 22 -4.14 -11.13 -18.30
N ASP A 23 -3.75 -12.41 -18.35
CA ASP A 23 -4.03 -13.30 -19.48
C ASP A 23 -5.52 -13.65 -19.60
N GLU A 24 -6.22 -13.82 -18.48
CA GLU A 24 -7.66 -14.11 -18.43
C GLU A 24 -8.53 -12.84 -18.46
N ALA A 25 -7.93 -11.67 -18.64
CA ALA A 25 -8.65 -10.40 -18.65
C ALA A 25 -9.64 -10.31 -19.84
N PRO A 26 -10.94 -10.09 -19.59
CA PRO A 26 -11.95 -10.03 -20.65
C PRO A 26 -11.83 -8.77 -21.52
N ASP A 27 -11.24 -7.70 -20.98
CA ASP A 27 -11.03 -6.44 -21.66
C ASP A 27 -9.85 -5.64 -21.06
N ASN A 28 -9.47 -4.55 -21.73
CA ASN A 28 -8.40 -3.69 -21.28
C ASN A 28 -8.71 -2.99 -19.95
N ALA A 29 -9.99 -2.74 -19.64
CA ALA A 29 -10.38 -2.05 -18.42
C ALA A 29 -10.11 -2.93 -17.18
N TYR A 30 -10.37 -4.23 -17.28
CA TYR A 30 -10.05 -5.21 -16.24
C TYR A 30 -8.53 -5.31 -16.02
N SER A 31 -7.72 -5.38 -17.08
CA SER A 31 -6.25 -5.40 -16.96
C SER A 31 -5.71 -4.17 -16.24
N ILE A 32 -6.25 -2.99 -16.54
CA ILE A 32 -5.92 -1.75 -15.82
C ILE A 32 -6.31 -1.86 -14.35
N GLY A 33 -7.48 -2.44 -14.05
CA GLY A 33 -7.91 -2.73 -12.68
C GLY A 33 -6.95 -3.65 -11.93
N VAL A 34 -6.46 -4.72 -12.56
CA VAL A 34 -5.46 -5.65 -12.00
C VAL A 34 -4.14 -4.92 -11.72
N LEU A 35 -3.68 -4.08 -12.66
CA LEU A 35 -2.45 -3.30 -12.50
C LEU A 35 -2.57 -2.24 -11.40
N ILE A 36 -3.69 -1.54 -11.29
CA ILE A 36 -3.93 -0.58 -10.20
C ILE A 36 -4.07 -1.34 -8.87
N GLY A 37 -4.71 -2.50 -8.89
CA GLY A 37 -4.85 -3.44 -7.78
C GLY A 37 -3.50 -3.88 -7.18
N SER A 38 -2.49 -4.09 -8.01
CA SER A 38 -1.15 -4.46 -7.55
C SER A 38 -0.38 -3.30 -6.91
N LEU A 39 -0.74 -2.06 -7.24
CA LEU A 39 -0.13 -0.85 -6.68
C LEU A 39 -0.78 -0.38 -5.36
N LEU A 40 -1.99 -0.85 -5.06
CA LEU A 40 -2.73 -0.56 -3.82
C LEU A 40 -1.91 -0.71 -2.53
N PRO A 41 -1.12 -1.79 -2.31
CA PRO A 41 -0.27 -1.91 -1.11
C PRO A 41 0.71 -0.74 -0.95
N PHE A 42 1.25 -0.21 -2.05
CA PHE A 42 2.15 0.95 -2.01
C PHE A 42 1.42 2.25 -1.70
N ILE A 43 0.25 2.47 -2.33
CA ILE A 43 -0.59 3.63 -2.06
C ILE A 43 -1.01 3.66 -0.59
N LEU A 44 -1.35 2.50 -0.03
CA LEU A 44 -1.71 2.36 1.38
C LEU A 44 -0.58 2.80 2.32
N LEU A 45 0.67 2.47 2.00
CA LEU A 45 1.85 2.93 2.75
C LEU A 45 2.04 4.45 2.64
N VAL A 46 1.85 5.04 1.46
CA VAL A 46 1.94 6.49 1.25
C VAL A 46 0.87 7.22 2.06
N VAL A 47 -0.37 6.72 2.05
CA VAL A 47 -1.46 7.29 2.84
C VAL A 47 -1.16 7.17 4.33
N ALA A 48 -0.70 6.02 4.80
CA ALA A 48 -0.31 5.83 6.19
C ALA A 48 0.80 6.81 6.62
N ALA A 49 1.84 6.97 5.79
CA ALA A 49 2.92 7.92 6.03
C ALA A 49 2.41 9.37 6.07
N TYR A 50 1.51 9.75 5.16
CA TYR A 50 0.89 11.07 5.15
C TYR A 50 0.04 11.33 6.40
N LEU A 51 -0.75 10.35 6.84
CA LEU A 51 -1.56 10.45 8.06
C LEU A 51 -0.67 10.61 9.30
N ILE A 52 0.41 9.83 9.40
CA ILE A 52 1.40 9.93 10.48
C ILE A 52 2.05 11.32 10.46
N PHE A 53 2.49 11.80 9.30
CA PHE A 53 3.06 13.15 9.16
C PHE A 53 2.07 14.23 9.58
N ARG A 54 0.82 14.16 9.10
CA ARG A 54 -0.24 15.12 9.41
C ARG A 54 -0.55 15.12 10.90
N TYR A 55 -0.64 13.96 11.53
CA TYR A 55 -0.88 13.84 12.96
C TYR A 55 0.27 14.45 13.78
N GLN A 56 1.51 14.13 13.45
CA GLN A 56 2.68 14.68 14.13
C GLN A 56 2.79 16.20 13.95
N LYS A 57 2.55 16.71 12.75
CA LYS A 57 2.57 18.16 12.47
C LYS A 57 1.55 18.93 13.32
N ARG A 58 0.34 18.38 13.52
CA ARG A 58 -0.66 18.99 14.41
C ARG A 58 -0.19 19.06 15.86
N ARG A 59 0.48 18.02 16.36
CA ARG A 59 1.01 17.98 17.73
C ARG A 59 2.22 18.87 17.95
N MET A 60 3.03 19.14 16.91
CA MET A 60 4.15 20.08 17.01
C MET A 60 3.65 21.52 17.11
N ASN A 61 2.68 21.89 16.28
CA ASN A 61 2.10 23.24 16.31
C ASN A 61 1.38 23.56 17.64
N GLU A 62 0.82 22.54 18.30
CA GLU A 62 0.14 22.69 19.59
C GLU A 62 1.13 22.96 20.74
N LYS A 63 2.37 22.45 20.65
CA LYS A 63 3.43 22.64 21.66
C LYS A 63 4.19 23.97 21.53
N GLU A 64 4.00 24.71 20.45
CA GLU A 64 4.70 25.98 20.19
C GLU A 64 3.91 27.20 20.71
N PHE A 65 2.69 26.97 21.21
CA PHE A 65 1.80 27.98 21.81
C PHE A 65 1.59 27.81 23.34
N ASP A 66 2.28 26.85 23.97
CA ASP A 66 2.38 26.66 25.43
C ASP A 66 3.74 27.19 25.95
#